data_AF-A0A368F1M8-F1
#
_entry.id   AF-A0A368F1M8-F1
#
_cell.length_a   1.000
_cell.length_b   1.000
_cell.length_c   1.000
_cell.angle_alpha   90.00
_cell.angle_beta   90.00
_cell.angle_gamma   90.00
#
_symmetry.space_group_name_H-M   'P 1'
#
loop_
_entity.id
_entity.type
_entity.pdbx_description
1 polymer ?
#
loop_
_entity_poly.entity_id
_entity_poly.type
_entity_poly.pdbx_seq_one_letter_code
_entity_poly.pdbx_strand_id
1 'polypeptide(L)'
;LFQCFSNQTNVQFKAKFKFTVFNSRNEEIPTTVYTGTQQLHGYFEYIRRDLLISHVHPSDELQLVLNMTVTFDTVTRTSQAPKTLGPPEPKPAEVTKDLESIFKDAKLSDFTIVVGDKEIPVHKVSCCFHCSFCKNG
;
A
#
# COMPACT_ATOMS: atom_id res chain seq x y z
N LEU A 1 21.97 16.28 -12.90
CA LEU A 1 20.57 16.00 -13.30
C LEU A 1 19.94 15.15 -12.20
N PHE A 2 18.77 15.52 -11.66
CA PHE A 2 18.06 14.68 -10.69
C PHE A 2 17.01 13.86 -11.43
N GLN A 3 17.11 12.54 -11.33
CA GLN A 3 16.17 11.61 -11.94
C GLN A 3 15.59 10.69 -10.86
N CYS A 4 14.27 10.55 -10.85
CA CYS A 4 13.57 9.65 -9.95
C CYS A 4 13.24 8.36 -10.70
N PHE A 5 13.63 7.21 -10.14
CA PHE A 5 13.36 5.90 -10.69
C PHE A 5 12.39 5.14 -9.77
N SER A 6 11.44 4.44 -10.36
CA SER A 6 10.60 3.47 -9.65
C SER A 6 11.11 2.07 -9.92
N ASN A 7 11.18 1.24 -8.87
CA ASN A 7 11.49 -0.19 -9.00
C ASN A 7 10.35 -0.99 -9.65
N GLN A 8 9.18 -0.38 -9.85
CA GLN A 8 8.03 -1.00 -10.49
C GLN A 8 7.75 -0.30 -11.83
N THR A 9 7.71 -1.11 -12.89
CA THR A 9 7.62 -0.66 -14.29
C THR A 9 6.23 -0.16 -14.71
N ASN A 10 5.20 -0.26 -13.86
CA ASN A 10 3.81 0.08 -14.20
C ASN A 10 3.09 0.95 -13.15
N VAL A 11 3.82 1.62 -12.27
CA VAL A 11 3.20 2.49 -11.26
C VAL A 11 3.30 3.94 -11.71
N GLN A 12 2.15 4.52 -12.10
CA GLN A 12 2.04 5.97 -12.19
C GLN A 12 1.90 6.53 -10.79
N PHE A 13 2.83 7.39 -10.39
CA PHE A 13 2.74 8.13 -9.14
C PHE A 13 2.81 9.63 -9.42
N LYS A 14 2.07 10.41 -8.63
CA LYS A 14 2.21 11.86 -8.62
C LYS A 14 3.22 12.19 -7.53
N ALA A 15 4.21 13.02 -7.86
CA ALA A 15 5.20 13.46 -6.88
C ALA A 15 5.39 14.97 -6.97
N LYS A 16 5.49 15.62 -5.81
CA LYS A 16 5.89 17.03 -5.68
C LYS A 16 7.30 17.08 -5.12
N PHE A 17 8.16 17.84 -5.76
CA PHE A 17 9.54 18.08 -5.33
C PHE A 17 9.68 19.54 -4.93
N LYS A 18 10.18 19.81 -3.72
CA LYS A 18 10.55 21.16 -3.26
C LYS A 18 12.03 21.16 -2.93
N PHE A 19 12.82 21.90 -3.70
CA PHE A 19 14.21 22.18 -3.39
C PHE A 19 14.33 23.49 -2.60
N THR A 20 15.12 23.46 -1.54
CA THR A 20 15.46 24.62 -0.72
C THR A 20 16.97 24.79 -0.72
N VAL A 21 17.44 26.02 -0.93
CA VAL A 21 18.85 26.40 -0.85
C VAL A 21 19.05 27.24 0.40
N PHE A 22 20.19 27.05 1.07
CA PHE A 22 20.56 27.83 2.25
C PHE A 22 21.78 28.69 1.97
N ASN A 23 21.81 29.89 2.56
CA ASN A 23 23.01 30.73 2.54
C ASN A 23 23.98 30.33 3.67
N SER A 24 25.13 31.01 3.75
CA SER A 24 26.14 30.81 4.80
C SER A 24 25.65 31.11 6.23
N ARG A 25 24.52 31.80 6.38
CA ARG A 25 23.85 32.06 7.67
C ARG A 25 22.76 31.02 7.99
N ASN A 26 22.66 29.96 7.19
CA ASN A 26 21.65 28.91 7.30
C ASN A 26 20.20 29.45 7.16
N GLU A 27 20.02 30.52 6.38
CA GLU A 27 18.71 31.09 6.06
C GLU A 27 18.20 30.48 4.75
N GLU A 28 16.90 30.11 4.71
CA GLU A 28 16.24 29.61 3.50
C GLU A 28 16.14 30.73 2.47
N ILE A 29 16.64 30.45 1.27
CA ILE A 29 16.58 31.37 0.15
C ILE A 29 15.33 31.06 -0.66
N PRO A 30 14.55 32.09 -1.08
CA PRO A 30 13.42 31.89 -1.96
C PRO A 30 13.86 31.23 -3.26
N THR A 31 13.48 29.97 -3.46
CA THR A 31 13.66 29.25 -4.73
C THR A 31 12.32 29.15 -5.45
N THR A 32 12.36 29.18 -6.78
CA THR A 32 11.18 28.87 -7.59
C THR A 32 10.83 27.40 -7.39
N VAL A 33 9.64 27.13 -6.83
CA VAL A 33 9.15 25.76 -6.62
C VAL A 33 8.56 25.23 -7.92
N TYR A 34 9.18 24.20 -8.49
CA TYR A 34 8.66 23.51 -9.67
C TYR A 34 7.78 22.34 -9.25
N THR A 35 6.45 22.53 -9.34
CA THR A 35 5.47 21.45 -9.25
C THR A 35 5.28 20.81 -10.62
N GLY A 36 5.80 19.61 -10.83
CA GLY A 36 5.57 18.82 -12.05
C GLY A 36 4.89 17.50 -11.71
N THR A 37 3.91 17.09 -12.51
CA THR A 37 3.51 15.67 -12.59
C THR A 37 4.62 14.92 -13.34
N GLN A 38 4.90 13.68 -12.94
CA GLN A 38 5.88 12.85 -13.64
C GLN A 38 5.44 12.70 -15.11
N GLN A 39 6.11 13.42 -16.02
CA GLN A 39 5.96 13.17 -17.45
C GLN A 39 7.13 12.32 -17.91
N LEU A 40 6.78 11.25 -18.62
CA LEU A 40 7.65 10.13 -18.96
C LEU A 40 8.95 10.50 -19.71
N HIS A 41 9.13 11.71 -20.24
CA HIS A 41 10.20 11.98 -21.22
C HIS A 41 10.79 13.40 -21.22
N GLY A 42 10.79 14.14 -20.11
CA GLY A 42 11.20 15.55 -20.16
C GLY A 42 11.99 16.00 -18.95
N TYR A 43 13.26 16.34 -19.18
CA TYR A 43 14.17 17.00 -18.25
C TYR A 43 13.47 18.17 -17.53
N PHE A 44 13.56 18.21 -16.19
CA PHE A 44 13.19 19.38 -15.39
C PHE A 44 14.43 20.15 -14.98
N GLU A 45 14.47 21.44 -15.28
CA GLU A 45 15.45 22.38 -14.73
C GLU A 45 14.95 22.86 -13.36
N TYR A 46 15.16 22.03 -12.32
CA TYR A 46 14.60 22.27 -10.99
C TYR A 46 15.18 23.51 -10.30
N ILE A 47 16.46 23.83 -10.53
CA ILE A 47 17.11 25.03 -10.00
C ILE A 47 18.14 25.53 -11.02
N ARG A 48 18.11 26.83 -11.33
CA ARG A 48 19.08 27.49 -12.21
C ARG A 48 20.48 27.47 -11.58
N ARG A 49 21.50 27.14 -12.38
CA ARG A 49 22.91 27.14 -11.95
C ARG A 49 23.33 28.48 -11.32
N ASP A 50 22.94 29.60 -11.93
CA ASP A 50 23.37 30.93 -11.48
C ASP A 50 22.87 31.25 -10.06
N LEU A 51 21.69 30.73 -9.69
CA LEU A 51 21.15 30.87 -8.33
C LEU A 51 21.93 30.02 -7.31
N LEU A 52 22.45 28.87 -7.73
CA LEU A 52 23.28 28.03 -6.86
C LEU A 52 24.65 28.67 -6.66
N ILE A 53 25.28 29.13 -7.75
CA ILE A 53 26.62 29.73 -7.72
C ILE A 53 26.66 30.95 -6.79
N SER A 54 25.61 31.79 -6.78
CA SER A 54 25.58 32.96 -5.91
C SER A 54 25.53 32.65 -4.40
N HIS A 55 25.31 31.39 -4.02
CA HIS A 55 25.15 30.98 -2.62
C HIS A 55 26.10 29.85 -2.22
N VAL A 56 27.08 29.52 -3.07
CA VAL A 56 28.18 28.63 -2.72
C VAL A 56 28.97 29.28 -1.58
N HIS A 57 29.18 28.52 -0.51
CA HIS A 57 30.02 28.92 0.62
C HIS A 57 31.46 29.14 0.14
N PRO A 58 32.23 30.06 0.74
CA PRO A 58 33.64 30.26 0.37
C PRO A 58 34.55 29.03 0.47
N SER A 59 34.11 27.95 1.13
CA SER A 59 34.78 26.64 1.14
C SER A 59 34.35 25.71 -0.01
N ASP A 60 33.69 26.25 -1.04
CA ASP A 60 33.09 25.50 -2.15
C ASP A 60 32.00 24.50 -1.72
N GLU A 61 31.31 24.79 -0.61
CA GLU A 61 30.21 23.98 -0.10
C GLU A 61 28.84 24.60 -0.45
N LEU A 62 27.88 23.75 -0.78
CA LEU A 62 26.50 24.17 -1.11
C LEU A 62 25.51 23.28 -0.38
N GLN A 63 24.66 23.89 0.45
CA GLN A 63 23.62 23.18 1.18
C GLN A 63 22.28 23.21 0.43
N LEU A 64 21.80 22.03 0.07
CA LEU A 64 20.55 21.79 -0.65
C LEU A 64 19.68 20.81 0.13
N VAL A 65 18.41 21.17 0.34
CA VAL A 65 17.42 20.28 0.96
C VAL A 65 16.34 19.97 -0.07
N LEU A 66 16.04 18.68 -0.24
CA LEU A 66 14.95 18.19 -1.09
C LEU A 66 13.84 17.61 -0.22
N ASN A 67 12.66 18.21 -0.31
CA ASN A 67 11.43 17.65 0.24
C ASN A 67 10.61 17.00 -0.89
N MET A 68 10.31 15.72 -0.75
CA MET A 68 9.53 14.94 -1.71
C MET A 68 8.21 14.51 -1.09
N THR A 69 7.11 14.73 -1.82
CA THR A 69 5.78 14.25 -1.44
C THR A 69 5.24 13.38 -2.56
N VAL A 70 5.07 12.09 -2.29
CA VAL A 70 4.52 11.12 -3.24
C VAL A 70 3.05 10.88 -2.91
N THR A 71 2.18 10.99 -3.90
CA THR A 71 0.75 10.69 -3.79
C THR A 71 0.37 9.55 -4.72
N PHE A 72 -0.39 8.62 -4.16
CA PHE A 72 -1.00 7.52 -4.87
C PHE A 72 -2.49 7.82 -5.04
N ASP A 73 -3.07 7.46 -6.18
CA ASP A 73 -4.52 7.56 -6.35
C ASP A 73 -5.17 6.54 -5.41
N THR A 74 -5.91 7.02 -4.41
CA THR A 74 -6.65 6.15 -3.49
C THR A 74 -8.03 5.84 -4.06
N VAL A 75 -8.34 4.56 -4.28
CA VAL A 75 -9.70 4.12 -4.58
C VAL A 75 -10.48 4.06 -3.26
N THR A 76 -11.38 5.01 -3.03
CA THR A 76 -12.32 4.95 -1.92
C THR A 76 -13.43 3.95 -2.25
N ARG A 77 -13.50 2.86 -1.49
CA ARG A 77 -14.60 1.88 -1.60
C ARG A 77 -15.86 2.48 -0.96
N THR A 78 -16.70 3.14 -1.75
CA THR A 78 -18.04 3.54 -1.31
C THR A 78 -18.91 2.30 -1.23
N SER A 79 -19.20 1.86 -0.01
CA SER A 79 -20.22 0.82 0.21
C SER A 79 -21.56 1.44 -0.16
N GLN A 80 -22.15 1.04 -1.30
CA GLN A 80 -23.57 1.25 -1.49
C GLN A 80 -24.29 0.41 -0.44
N ALA A 81 -25.10 1.05 0.40
CA ALA A 81 -25.99 0.32 1.28
C ALA A 81 -26.88 -0.56 0.38
N PRO A 82 -26.86 -1.90 0.55
CA PRO A 82 -27.74 -2.76 -0.23
C PRO A 82 -29.18 -2.32 0.00
N LYS A 83 -29.94 -2.08 -1.08
CA LYS A 83 -31.40 -2.06 -0.95
C LYS A 83 -31.81 -3.51 -0.64
N THR A 84 -32.03 -3.81 0.64
CA THR A 84 -32.49 -5.13 1.11
C THR A 84 -33.91 -5.38 0.61
N LEU A 85 -34.02 -6.02 -0.55
CA LEU A 85 -35.23 -6.69 -1.03
C LEU A 85 -35.00 -8.19 -0.87
N GLY A 86 -35.18 -8.69 0.35
CA GLY A 86 -34.98 -10.11 0.68
C GLY A 86 -34.91 -10.36 2.18
N PRO A 87 -34.88 -11.64 2.62
CA PRO A 87 -34.55 -11.99 3.99
C PRO A 87 -33.23 -11.32 4.40
N PRO A 88 -33.06 -10.95 5.68
CA PRO A 88 -31.80 -10.36 6.14
C PRO A 88 -30.65 -11.31 5.82
N GLU A 89 -29.62 -10.80 5.15
CA GLU A 89 -28.41 -11.58 4.94
C GLU A 89 -27.85 -11.99 6.32
N PRO A 90 -27.46 -13.26 6.48
CA PRO A 90 -26.91 -13.73 7.74
C PRO A 90 -25.62 -12.95 8.04
N LYS A 91 -25.47 -12.47 9.28
CA LYS A 91 -24.28 -11.70 9.64
C LYS A 91 -23.07 -12.64 9.60
N PRO A 92 -21.93 -12.25 8.98
CA PRO A 92 -20.75 -13.11 8.92
C PRO A 92 -20.29 -13.62 10.29
N ALA A 93 -20.45 -12.81 11.33
CA ALA A 93 -20.12 -13.19 12.71
C ALA A 93 -21.02 -14.30 13.26
N GLU A 94 -22.31 -14.31 12.91
CA GLU A 94 -23.26 -15.34 13.32
C GLU A 94 -22.92 -16.66 12.61
N VAL A 95 -22.69 -16.61 11.30
CA VAL A 95 -22.28 -17.78 10.49
C VAL A 95 -20.97 -18.38 11.00
N THR A 96 -19.98 -17.53 11.33
CA THR A 96 -18.68 -17.99 11.85
C THR A 96 -18.85 -18.75 13.16
N LYS A 97 -19.73 -18.27 14.05
CA LYS A 97 -19.99 -18.87 15.35
C LYS A 97 -20.69 -20.23 15.21
N ASP A 98 -21.63 -20.34 14.26
CA ASP A 98 -22.32 -21.58 13.97
C ASP A 98 -21.37 -22.64 13.40
N LEU A 99 -20.49 -22.24 12.47
CA LEU A 99 -19.46 -23.14 11.91
C LEU A 99 -18.46 -23.60 12.98
N GLU A 100 -18.06 -22.71 13.89
CA GLU A 100 -17.19 -23.07 15.02
C GLU A 100 -17.88 -24.07 15.97
N SER A 101 -19.17 -23.89 16.22
CA SER A 101 -19.94 -24.83 17.03
C SER A 101 -20.03 -26.21 16.39
N ILE A 102 -20.26 -26.28 15.08
CA ILE A 102 -20.31 -27.55 14.34
C ILE A 102 -18.95 -28.26 14.42
N PHE A 103 -17.86 -27.53 14.26
CA PHE A 103 -16.51 -28.09 14.37
C PHE A 103 -16.23 -28.68 15.76
N LYS A 104 -16.65 -27.99 16.84
CA LYS A 104 -16.41 -28.44 18.23
C LYS A 104 -17.28 -29.62 18.66
N ASP A 105 -18.51 -29.72 18.16
CA ASP A 105 -19.46 -30.76 18.58
C ASP A 105 -19.10 -32.15 17.99
N ALA A 106 -18.26 -32.21 16.94
CA ALA A 106 -17.92 -33.43 16.19
C ALA A 106 -19.13 -34.24 15.66
N LYS A 107 -20.34 -33.69 15.83
CA LYS A 107 -21.60 -34.27 15.42
C LYS A 107 -21.69 -34.20 13.90
N LEU A 108 -22.02 -35.32 13.25
CA LEU A 108 -22.03 -35.47 11.79
C LEU A 108 -20.65 -35.34 11.12
N SER A 109 -19.55 -35.51 11.86
CA SER A 109 -18.23 -35.63 11.22
C SER A 109 -18.20 -36.81 10.27
N ASP A 110 -17.69 -36.60 9.06
CA ASP A 110 -17.74 -37.54 7.94
C ASP A 110 -16.36 -38.09 7.57
N PHE A 111 -15.28 -37.58 8.18
CA PHE A 111 -13.95 -38.17 8.14
C PHE A 111 -13.09 -37.76 9.35
N THR A 112 -11.90 -38.36 9.47
CA THR A 112 -10.97 -38.11 10.56
C THR A 112 -9.59 -37.81 9.99
N ILE A 113 -8.95 -36.76 10.49
CA ILE A 113 -7.56 -36.42 10.19
C ILE A 113 -6.69 -37.01 11.30
N VAL A 114 -5.76 -37.88 10.91
CA VAL A 114 -4.79 -38.49 11.83
C VAL A 114 -3.47 -37.71 11.76
N VAL A 115 -3.01 -37.18 12.88
CA VAL A 115 -1.75 -36.44 13.00
C VAL A 115 -0.91 -37.06 14.11
N GLY A 116 0.00 -37.96 13.73
CA GLY A 116 0.72 -38.79 14.69
C GLY A 116 -0.26 -39.68 15.46
N ASP A 117 -0.26 -39.57 16.79
CA ASP A 117 -1.14 -40.35 17.67
C ASP A 117 -2.47 -39.65 17.98
N LYS A 118 -2.81 -38.57 17.26
CA LYS A 118 -4.03 -37.80 17.48
C LYS A 118 -5.00 -37.98 16.32
N GLU A 119 -6.26 -38.24 16.66
CA GLU A 119 -7.37 -38.32 15.73
C GLU A 119 -8.28 -37.10 15.89
N ILE A 120 -8.54 -36.40 14.78
CA ILE A 120 -9.36 -35.20 14.76
C ILE A 120 -10.57 -35.47 13.86
N PRO A 121 -11.80 -35.54 14.41
CA PRO A 121 -13.01 -35.67 13.59
C PRO A 121 -13.29 -34.35 12.88
N VAL A 122 -13.57 -34.40 11.57
CA VAL A 122 -13.73 -33.22 10.72
C VAL A 122 -14.92 -33.41 9.76
N HIS A 123 -15.50 -32.30 9.31
CA HIS A 123 -16.55 -32.27 8.29
C HIS A 123 -15.96 -31.85 6.93
N LYS A 124 -16.17 -32.62 5.86
CA LYS A 124 -15.63 -32.29 4.51
C LYS A 124 -16.05 -30.91 4.06
N VAL A 125 -17.29 -30.52 4.34
CA VAL A 125 -17.81 -29.18 4.01
C VAL A 125 -16.98 -28.08 4.66
N SER A 126 -16.55 -28.24 5.91
CA SER A 126 -15.73 -27.23 6.61
C SER A 126 -14.26 -27.24 6.12
N CYS A 127 -13.68 -28.43 5.97
CA CYS A 127 -12.27 -28.59 5.64
C CYS A 127 -11.97 -28.32 4.17
N CYS A 128 -12.75 -28.94 3.27
CA CYS A 128 -12.57 -28.78 1.83
C CYS A 128 -12.97 -27.38 1.38
N PHE A 129 -13.89 -26.66 2.05
CA PHE A 129 -14.22 -25.29 1.65
C PHE A 129 -13.02 -24.34 1.80
N HIS A 130 -12.20 -24.53 2.85
CA HIS A 130 -11.08 -23.64 3.15
C HIS A 130 -9.70 -24.19 2.77
N CYS A 131 -9.59 -25.49 2.45
CA CYS A 131 -8.33 -26.14 2.11
C CYS A 131 -8.39 -26.73 0.70
N SER A 132 -7.63 -26.15 -0.24
CA SER A 132 -7.49 -26.66 -1.61
C SER A 132 -6.87 -28.06 -1.66
N PHE A 133 -5.99 -28.38 -0.72
CA PHE A 133 -5.37 -29.69 -0.59
C PHE A 133 -6.42 -30.77 -0.27
N CYS A 134 -7.38 -30.47 0.59
CA CYS A 134 -8.45 -31.41 0.97
C CYS A 134 -9.56 -31.56 -0.09
N LYS A 135 -9.59 -30.74 -1.14
CA LYS A 135 -10.57 -30.87 -2.25
C LYS A 135 -10.22 -31.99 -3.24
N ASN A 136 -8.94 -32.39 -3.31
CA ASN A 136 -8.42 -33.30 -4.34
C ASN A 136 -7.97 -34.67 -3.77
N GLY A 137 -8.31 -34.96 -2.52
CA GLY A 137 -7.98 -36.21 -1.82
C GLY A 137 -9.16 -37.18 -1.74
#